data_AF-A0A662QTI2-F1
#
_entry.id   AF-A0A662QTI2-F1
#
_cell.length_a   1.000
_cell.length_b   1.000
_cell.length_c   1.000
_cell.angle_alpha   90.00
_cell.angle_beta   90.00
_cell.angle_gamma   90.00
#
_symmetry.space_group_name_H-M   'P 1'
#
loop_
_entity.id
_entity.type
_entity.pdbx_description
1 polymer ?
#
loop_
_entity_poly.entity_id
_entity_poly.type
_entity_poly.pdbx_seq_one_letter_code
_entity_poly.pdbx_strand_id
1 'polypeptide(L)'
;MSIYMPVIKRSEAKEIDEYKGWIILYGRRKVGKTFLLKNFVSWDYFYTVTRGLKVVKEERNSGKYTVMNTDAAIKDIVFSLKSGYKTIVDEFQRLPEHSWDILATAHPDGKLILSGSSRRVVEKILGARSPLLGLLAPYRLDLIKPCDAVVSLVKTGLSPEKAIEWAVILRDPWVIPHLDIRKDPSYELAQKIHFLVGAVIGLIGEVFTEEERRMTRLYEAIIRRIASGNWKLSELANSLFSLNLIEKGIPSQVTPYLDRLVKMGIIERIKTFKSRWKTIYKVRSPIMSILLKIDEEDFIYENIQYNAEKIEEKIRSILGIELQFFIGELLSQTEKKKPLYQPHDEIDIILSNKRKTVIEVKRRPVTQADIQHLREKAAKIGIWDIAIVTLRGEKTSEKIITPYKLVEKCLNQTIQ
;
A
#
# COMPACT_ATOMS: atom_id res chain seq x y z
N MET A 1 -6.91 -4.46 -28.72
CA MET A 1 -6.47 -5.61 -27.89
C MET A 1 -6.94 -5.34 -26.47
N SER A 2 -7.90 -6.09 -25.95
CA SER A 2 -8.41 -5.86 -24.58
C SER A 2 -7.28 -6.11 -23.58
N ILE A 3 -7.04 -5.12 -22.71
CA ILE A 3 -6.13 -5.26 -21.56
C ILE A 3 -6.75 -6.33 -20.67
N TYR A 4 -6.00 -7.39 -20.36
CA TYR A 4 -6.43 -8.35 -19.35
C TYR A 4 -6.33 -7.64 -17.99
N MET A 5 -7.47 -7.28 -17.41
CA MET A 5 -7.54 -6.54 -16.15
C MET A 5 -7.73 -7.53 -14.99
N PRO A 6 -6.67 -7.87 -14.24
CA PRO A 6 -6.82 -8.78 -13.11
C PRO A 6 -7.67 -8.12 -12.02
N VAL A 7 -8.54 -8.91 -11.40
CA VAL A 7 -9.30 -8.49 -10.22
C VAL A 7 -8.60 -9.05 -8.99
N ILE A 8 -8.05 -8.18 -8.15
CA ILE A 8 -7.38 -8.59 -6.92
C ILE A 8 -8.38 -8.58 -5.75
N LYS A 9 -8.68 -9.78 -5.23
CA LYS A 9 -9.57 -9.94 -4.08
C LYS A 9 -8.82 -9.60 -2.81
N ARG A 10 -9.42 -8.76 -1.97
CA ARG A 10 -8.83 -8.23 -0.75
C ARG A 10 -9.42 -8.93 0.49
N SER A 11 -8.57 -9.49 1.33
CA SER A 11 -8.97 -10.18 2.57
C SER A 11 -9.70 -9.26 3.54
N GLU A 12 -9.40 -7.95 3.50
CA GLU A 12 -10.07 -6.93 4.31
C GLU A 12 -11.59 -6.89 4.08
N ALA A 13 -12.08 -7.32 2.91
CA ALA A 13 -13.51 -7.37 2.64
C ALA A 13 -14.25 -8.33 3.58
N LYS A 14 -13.65 -9.49 3.89
CA LYS A 14 -14.22 -10.47 4.84
C LYS A 14 -14.23 -9.89 6.25
N GLU A 15 -13.12 -9.28 6.67
CA GLU A 15 -13.00 -8.62 7.98
C GLU A 15 -14.07 -7.52 8.16
N ILE A 16 -14.29 -6.70 7.13
CA ILE A 16 -15.32 -5.66 7.12
C ILE A 16 -16.71 -6.28 7.17
N ASP A 17 -16.96 -7.37 6.46
CA ASP A 17 -18.29 -7.97 6.37
C ASP A 17 -18.72 -8.68 7.66
N GLU A 18 -17.78 -9.35 8.33
CA GLU A 18 -17.99 -10.11 9.57
C GLU A 18 -18.08 -9.22 10.82
N TYR A 19 -17.52 -8.01 10.80
CA TYR A 19 -17.59 -7.09 11.92
C TYR A 19 -19.04 -6.65 12.21
N LYS A 20 -19.50 -6.78 13.45
CA LYS A 20 -20.91 -6.56 13.81
C LYS A 20 -21.32 -5.11 13.98
N GLY A 21 -20.39 -4.24 14.39
CA GLY A 21 -20.67 -2.82 14.63
C GLY A 21 -20.63 -1.97 13.36
N TRP A 22 -20.78 -0.67 13.53
CA TRP A 22 -20.57 0.27 12.43
C TRP A 22 -19.08 0.53 12.21
N ILE A 23 -18.70 0.77 10.95
CA ILE A 23 -17.30 0.93 10.54
C ILE A 23 -17.12 2.24 9.82
N ILE A 24 -15.98 2.90 10.03
CA ILE A 24 -15.47 3.91 9.09
C ILE A 24 -14.21 3.39 8.40
N LEU A 25 -14.36 3.05 7.11
CA LEU A 25 -13.28 2.68 6.22
C LEU A 25 -12.56 3.94 5.73
N TYR A 26 -11.26 4.03 5.98
CA TYR A 26 -10.47 5.15 5.53
C TYR A 26 -9.12 4.70 4.99
N GLY A 27 -8.50 5.53 4.17
CA GLY A 27 -7.22 5.20 3.54
C GLY A 27 -6.89 6.19 2.44
N ARG A 28 -5.65 6.13 1.95
CA ARG A 28 -5.17 7.04 0.90
C ARG A 28 -6.07 6.99 -0.34
N ARG A 29 -6.05 8.06 -1.16
CA ARG A 29 -6.79 8.07 -2.42
C ARG A 29 -6.29 6.95 -3.34
N LYS A 30 -7.22 6.39 -4.13
CA LYS A 30 -6.98 5.32 -5.11
C LYS A 30 -6.43 3.99 -4.57
N VAL A 31 -6.51 3.74 -3.25
CA VAL A 31 -6.24 2.40 -2.66
C VAL A 31 -7.37 1.39 -2.85
N GLY A 32 -8.39 1.73 -3.65
CA GLY A 32 -9.47 0.80 -4.02
C GLY A 32 -10.62 0.66 -3.01
N LYS A 33 -10.85 1.66 -2.13
CA LYS A 33 -11.96 1.64 -1.13
C LYS A 33 -13.33 1.36 -1.75
N THR A 34 -13.77 2.23 -2.67
CA THR A 34 -15.06 2.09 -3.37
C THR A 34 -15.14 0.76 -4.12
N PHE A 35 -14.05 0.34 -4.77
CA PHE A 35 -14.00 -0.94 -5.49
C PHE A 35 -14.17 -2.14 -4.55
N LEU A 36 -13.48 -2.14 -3.40
CA LEU A 36 -13.61 -3.16 -2.37
C LEU A 36 -15.05 -3.23 -1.84
N LEU A 37 -15.61 -2.09 -1.47
CA LEU A 37 -16.94 -2.01 -0.88
C LEU A 37 -18.04 -2.44 -1.86
N LYS A 38 -17.97 -1.98 -3.12
CA LYS A 38 -18.97 -2.35 -4.13
C LYS A 38 -18.92 -3.83 -4.50
N ASN A 39 -17.73 -4.39 -4.70
CA ASN A 39 -17.58 -5.71 -5.31
C ASN A 39 -17.41 -6.87 -4.33
N PHE A 40 -16.87 -6.62 -3.13
CA PHE A 40 -16.46 -7.70 -2.21
C PHE A 40 -17.12 -7.66 -0.84
N VAL A 41 -17.79 -6.57 -0.48
CA VAL A 41 -18.56 -6.46 0.76
C VAL A 41 -20.04 -6.65 0.43
N SER A 42 -20.79 -7.35 1.29
CA SER A 42 -22.25 -7.43 1.12
C SER A 42 -22.88 -6.09 1.53
N TRP A 43 -23.97 -5.67 0.89
CA TRP A 43 -24.68 -4.41 1.20
C TRP A 43 -26.05 -4.42 0.53
N ASP A 44 -27.01 -3.70 1.10
CA ASP A 44 -28.36 -3.54 0.55
C ASP A 44 -28.46 -2.22 -0.22
N TYR A 45 -27.94 -1.15 0.39
CA TYR A 45 -27.93 0.19 -0.18
C TYR A 45 -26.55 0.83 -0.16
N PHE A 46 -26.16 1.42 -1.29
CA PHE A 46 -24.89 2.13 -1.45
C PHE A 46 -25.14 3.60 -1.83
N TYR A 47 -24.74 4.51 -0.96
CA TYR A 47 -24.88 5.94 -1.14
C TYR A 47 -23.53 6.54 -1.51
N THR A 48 -23.43 7.22 -2.65
CA THR A 48 -22.23 7.95 -3.07
C THR A 48 -22.50 9.45 -2.99
N VAL A 49 -21.76 10.15 -2.14
CA VAL A 49 -21.90 11.62 -1.99
C VAL A 49 -21.06 12.32 -3.06
N THR A 50 -21.72 13.02 -3.98
CA THR A 50 -21.04 13.71 -5.09
C THR A 50 -20.42 15.04 -4.63
N ARG A 51 -19.55 15.62 -5.46
CA ARG A 51 -18.98 16.96 -5.19
C ARG A 51 -20.03 18.07 -5.20
N GLY A 52 -21.12 17.90 -5.96
CA GLY A 52 -22.24 18.83 -6.02
C GLY A 52 -23.26 18.66 -4.89
N LEU A 53 -22.91 17.94 -3.81
CA LEU A 53 -23.78 17.68 -2.65
C LEU A 53 -25.12 17.00 -3.02
N LYS A 54 -25.12 16.24 -4.13
CA LYS A 54 -26.15 15.25 -4.44
C LYS A 54 -25.69 13.89 -3.96
N VAL A 55 -26.63 13.02 -3.61
CA VAL A 55 -26.35 11.65 -3.21
C VAL A 55 -26.97 10.70 -4.23
N VAL A 56 -26.16 9.78 -4.74
CA VAL A 56 -26.60 8.69 -5.61
C VAL A 56 -26.77 7.45 -4.73
N LYS A 57 -28.01 6.97 -4.59
CA LYS A 57 -28.34 5.70 -3.94
C LYS A 57 -28.42 4.61 -5.01
N GLU A 58 -27.74 3.51 -4.75
CA GLU A 58 -27.77 2.27 -5.53
C GLU A 58 -28.37 1.17 -4.66
N GLU A 59 -29.30 0.40 -5.21
CA GLU A 59 -29.94 -0.73 -4.55
C GLU A 59 -29.42 -2.04 -5.14
N ARG A 60 -28.84 -2.91 -4.30
CA ARG A 60 -28.14 -4.09 -4.82
C ARG A 60 -29.04 -5.07 -5.55
N ASN A 61 -30.23 -5.32 -5.00
CA ASN A 61 -31.13 -6.36 -5.50
C ASN A 61 -31.85 -5.95 -6.79
N SER A 62 -32.19 -4.67 -6.94
CA SER A 62 -32.91 -4.16 -8.10
C SER A 62 -31.99 -3.56 -9.17
N GLY A 63 -30.74 -3.24 -8.83
CA GLY A 63 -29.81 -2.50 -9.69
C GLY A 63 -30.27 -1.05 -9.95
N LYS A 64 -31.27 -0.57 -9.22
CA LYS A 64 -31.85 0.76 -9.40
C LYS A 64 -30.94 1.83 -8.82
N TYR A 65 -30.83 2.95 -9.55
CA TYR A 65 -30.18 4.16 -9.08
C TYR A 65 -31.20 5.26 -8.85
N THR A 66 -31.07 5.97 -7.72
CA THR A 66 -31.85 7.18 -7.43
C THR A 66 -30.92 8.31 -7.00
N VAL A 67 -31.26 9.54 -7.41
CA VAL A 67 -30.48 10.73 -7.06
C VAL A 67 -31.32 11.63 -6.18
N MET A 68 -30.77 12.06 -5.07
CA MET A 68 -31.46 12.89 -4.08
C MET A 68 -30.53 13.98 -3.52
N ASN A 69 -31.10 14.94 -2.80
CA ASN A 69 -30.31 15.91 -2.04
C ASN A 69 -29.80 15.27 -0.73
N THR A 70 -28.88 15.95 -0.07
CA THR A 70 -28.27 15.46 1.18
C THR A 70 -29.30 15.20 2.28
N ASP A 71 -30.26 16.11 2.50
CA ASP A 71 -31.23 15.97 3.60
C ASP A 71 -32.15 14.77 3.42
N ALA A 72 -32.64 14.53 2.19
CA ALA A 72 -33.42 13.34 1.87
C ALA A 72 -32.58 12.07 2.01
N ALA A 73 -31.31 12.11 1.58
CA ALA A 73 -30.41 10.98 1.74
C ALA A 73 -30.17 10.61 3.20
N ILE A 74 -29.96 11.58 4.08
CA ILE A 74 -29.74 11.32 5.51
C ILE A 74 -30.97 10.63 6.11
N LYS A 75 -32.18 11.12 5.80
CA LYS A 75 -33.44 10.49 6.26
C LYS A 75 -33.59 9.07 5.72
N ASP A 76 -33.28 8.85 4.45
CA ASP A 76 -33.35 7.55 3.79
C ASP A 76 -32.29 6.55 4.32
N ILE A 77 -31.09 7.03 4.65
CA ILE A 77 -30.05 6.24 5.33
C ILE A 77 -30.52 5.80 6.72
N VAL A 78 -31.04 6.73 7.53
CA VAL A 78 -31.57 6.42 8.88
C VAL A 78 -32.71 5.41 8.79
N PHE A 79 -33.66 5.61 7.86
CA PHE A 79 -34.75 4.67 7.64
C PHE A 79 -34.25 3.28 7.26
N SER A 80 -33.26 3.20 6.37
CA SER A 80 -32.64 1.94 5.95
C SER A 80 -31.98 1.21 7.12
N LEU A 81 -31.20 1.93 7.93
CA LEU A 81 -30.55 1.37 9.12
C LEU A 81 -31.58 0.86 10.14
N LYS A 82 -32.61 1.65 10.45
CA LYS A 82 -33.70 1.25 11.35
C LYS A 82 -34.50 0.04 10.85
N SER A 83 -34.49 -0.21 9.54
CA SER A 83 -35.09 -1.39 8.93
C SER A 83 -34.16 -2.63 8.95
N GLY A 84 -32.99 -2.53 9.59
CA GLY A 84 -32.02 -3.61 9.72
C GLY A 84 -31.08 -3.79 8.53
N TYR A 85 -31.13 -2.90 7.53
CA TYR A 85 -30.32 -3.04 6.33
C TYR A 85 -28.84 -2.67 6.55
N LYS A 86 -27.99 -3.24 5.69
CA LYS A 86 -26.58 -2.92 5.58
C LYS A 86 -26.38 -1.80 4.57
N THR A 87 -25.97 -0.63 5.05
CA THR A 87 -25.89 0.61 4.30
C THR A 87 -24.44 1.12 4.21
N ILE A 88 -23.98 1.41 3.00
CA ILE A 88 -22.68 2.00 2.73
C ILE A 88 -22.85 3.47 2.36
N VAL A 89 -22.07 4.36 2.95
CA VAL A 89 -22.00 5.79 2.57
C VAL A 89 -20.56 6.13 2.18
N ASP A 90 -20.32 6.24 0.88
CA ASP A 90 -19.02 6.55 0.30
C ASP A 90 -18.83 8.07 0.10
N GLU A 91 -17.59 8.51 0.21
CA GLU A 91 -17.20 9.93 0.26
C GLU A 91 -17.91 10.70 1.40
N PHE A 92 -18.07 10.05 2.55
CA PHE A 92 -18.78 10.55 3.73
C PHE A 92 -18.30 11.94 4.18
N GLN A 93 -17.02 12.26 3.98
CA GLN A 93 -16.46 13.57 4.31
C GLN A 93 -17.13 14.75 3.61
N ARG A 94 -17.95 14.51 2.59
CA ARG A 94 -18.71 15.52 1.86
C ARG A 94 -20.09 15.80 2.49
N LEU A 95 -20.55 14.97 3.42
CA LEU A 95 -21.77 15.25 4.17
C LEU A 95 -21.52 16.36 5.22
N PRO A 96 -22.49 17.25 5.44
CA PRO A 96 -22.41 18.24 6.51
C PRO A 96 -22.28 17.59 7.89
N GLU A 97 -21.47 18.17 8.78
CA GLU A 97 -21.22 17.61 10.13
C GLU A 97 -22.50 17.54 10.98
N HIS A 98 -23.45 18.47 10.81
CA HIS A 98 -24.73 18.46 11.53
C HIS A 98 -25.60 17.21 11.22
N SER A 99 -25.29 16.48 10.15
CA SER A 99 -25.99 15.23 9.83
C SER A 99 -25.59 14.06 10.74
N TRP A 100 -24.46 14.18 11.45
CA TRP A 100 -23.91 13.10 12.26
C TRP A 100 -24.80 12.78 13.46
N ASP A 101 -25.41 13.78 14.08
CA ASP A 101 -26.38 13.60 15.16
C ASP A 101 -27.59 12.79 14.68
N ILE A 102 -28.10 13.11 13.48
CA ILE A 102 -29.23 12.41 12.88
C ILE A 102 -28.88 10.94 12.60
N LEU A 103 -27.70 10.69 12.03
CA LEU A 103 -27.21 9.33 11.77
C LEU A 103 -27.05 8.51 13.05
N ALA A 104 -26.52 9.11 14.12
CA ALA A 104 -26.31 8.45 15.41
C ALA A 104 -27.62 7.92 16.01
N THR A 105 -28.78 8.54 15.72
CA THR A 105 -30.09 8.07 16.20
C THR A 105 -30.54 6.71 15.65
N ALA A 106 -29.87 6.20 14.61
CA ALA A 106 -30.16 4.89 14.06
C ALA A 106 -29.38 3.76 14.76
N HIS A 107 -28.37 4.06 15.59
CA HIS A 107 -27.61 3.03 16.29
C HIS A 107 -28.46 2.41 17.43
N PRO A 108 -28.45 1.07 17.64
CA PRO A 108 -27.59 0.06 17.00
C PRO A 108 -28.21 -0.63 15.77
N ASP A 109 -29.29 -0.10 15.19
CA ASP A 109 -30.02 -0.77 14.12
C ASP A 109 -29.21 -0.82 12.81
N GLY A 110 -29.35 -1.95 12.11
CA GLY A 110 -28.66 -2.19 10.84
C GLY A 110 -27.14 -2.13 10.94
N LYS A 111 -26.48 -2.08 9.78
CA LYS A 111 -25.02 -1.94 9.71
C LYS A 111 -24.62 -0.79 8.81
N LEU A 112 -23.99 0.23 9.40
CA LEU A 112 -23.44 1.37 8.68
C LEU A 112 -21.95 1.15 8.38
N ILE A 113 -21.57 1.34 7.11
CA ILE A 113 -20.17 1.44 6.68
C ILE A 113 -19.97 2.80 6.03
N LEU A 114 -19.22 3.67 6.70
CA LEU A 114 -18.79 4.95 6.14
C LEU A 114 -17.47 4.76 5.40
N SER A 115 -17.26 5.45 4.28
CA SER A 115 -15.99 5.46 3.55
C SER A 115 -15.54 6.88 3.23
N GLY A 116 -14.24 7.14 3.39
CA GLY A 116 -13.63 8.43 3.04
C GLY A 116 -12.12 8.37 2.86
N SER A 117 -11.56 9.32 2.12
CA SER A 117 -10.10 9.42 1.94
C SER A 117 -9.41 10.23 3.04
N SER A 118 -10.16 11.10 3.75
CA SER A 118 -9.59 12.03 4.70
C SER A 118 -9.37 11.40 6.08
N ARG A 119 -8.10 11.30 6.50
CA ARG A 119 -7.74 10.90 7.87
C ARG A 119 -8.26 11.89 8.91
N ARG A 120 -8.30 13.17 8.57
CA ARG A 120 -8.83 14.24 9.44
C ARG A 120 -10.31 14.03 9.76
N VAL A 121 -11.10 13.53 8.82
CA VAL A 121 -12.52 13.22 9.06
C VAL A 121 -12.67 12.10 10.07
N VAL A 122 -11.82 11.07 9.99
CA VAL A 122 -11.76 10.02 11.01
C VAL A 122 -11.34 10.60 12.38
N GLU A 123 -10.33 11.48 12.43
CA GLU A 123 -9.93 12.14 13.67
C GLU A 123 -11.07 13.00 14.28
N LYS A 124 -11.88 13.66 13.44
CA LYS A 124 -13.07 14.41 13.89
C LYS A 124 -14.16 13.49 14.44
N ILE A 125 -14.46 12.39 13.75
CA ILE A 125 -15.46 11.39 14.16
C ILE A 125 -15.07 10.69 15.46
N LEU A 126 -13.77 10.45 15.66
CA LEU A 126 -13.24 9.89 16.90
C LEU A 126 -12.93 10.96 17.97
N GLY A 127 -13.31 12.21 17.72
CA GLY A 127 -13.10 13.32 18.65
C GLY A 127 -14.17 13.34 19.75
N ALA A 128 -13.79 13.85 20.93
CA ALA A 128 -14.65 13.90 22.13
C ALA A 128 -16.02 14.57 21.94
N ARG A 129 -16.18 15.43 20.93
CA ARG A 129 -17.42 16.16 20.62
C ARG A 129 -18.26 15.50 19.52
N SER A 130 -17.83 14.38 18.95
CA SER A 130 -18.56 13.75 17.87
C SER A 130 -19.70 12.88 18.41
N PRO A 131 -20.93 13.01 17.87
CA PRO A 131 -22.03 12.11 18.22
C PRO A 131 -21.80 10.67 17.72
N LEU A 132 -20.83 10.46 16.83
CA LEU A 132 -20.45 9.15 16.30
C LEU A 132 -19.30 8.49 17.09
N LEU A 133 -18.77 9.19 18.11
CA LEU A 133 -17.71 8.66 18.96
C LEU A 133 -18.18 7.40 19.68
N GLY A 134 -17.41 6.31 19.56
CA GLY A 134 -17.74 5.03 20.18
C GLY A 134 -18.77 4.19 19.41
N LEU A 135 -19.44 4.78 18.40
CA LEU A 135 -20.38 4.05 17.52
C LEU A 135 -19.66 3.42 16.33
N LEU A 136 -18.60 4.07 15.82
CA LEU A 136 -17.83 3.64 14.66
C LEU A 136 -16.45 3.09 15.05
N ALA A 137 -16.13 1.91 14.54
CA ALA A 137 -14.76 1.41 14.56
C ALA A 137 -13.96 1.92 13.35
N PRO A 138 -12.79 2.55 13.55
CA PRO A 138 -11.94 2.96 12.43
C PRO A 138 -11.25 1.75 11.79
N TYR A 139 -11.38 1.62 10.47
CA TYR A 139 -10.70 0.59 9.68
C TYR A 139 -9.83 1.25 8.60
N ARG A 140 -8.50 1.11 8.73
CA ARG A 140 -7.56 1.68 7.76
C ARG A 140 -7.28 0.71 6.62
N LEU A 141 -7.70 1.06 5.41
CA LEU A 141 -7.29 0.38 4.17
C LEU A 141 -5.96 0.94 3.66
N ASP A 142 -4.98 0.06 3.47
CA ASP A 142 -3.67 0.38 2.91
C ASP A 142 -3.50 -0.26 1.52
N LEU A 143 -2.28 -0.28 0.97
CA LEU A 143 -1.91 -1.10 -0.18
C LEU A 143 -2.45 -2.52 -0.06
N ILE A 144 -2.73 -3.17 -1.19
CA ILE A 144 -3.14 -4.57 -1.18
C ILE A 144 -2.08 -5.40 -0.45
N LYS A 145 -2.52 -6.29 0.46
CA LYS A 145 -1.63 -7.18 1.20
C LYS A 145 -0.88 -8.11 0.22
N PRO A 146 0.40 -8.46 0.48
CA PRO A 146 1.18 -9.31 -0.42
C PRO A 146 0.48 -10.62 -0.81
N CYS A 147 -0.10 -11.34 0.15
CA CYS A 147 -0.74 -12.62 -0.16
C CYS A 147 -2.02 -12.48 -0.99
N ASP A 148 -2.80 -11.42 -0.77
CA ASP A 148 -4.01 -11.15 -1.55
C ASP A 148 -3.67 -10.91 -3.02
N ALA A 149 -2.60 -10.16 -3.29
CA ALA A 149 -2.09 -9.92 -4.63
C ALA A 149 -1.57 -11.21 -5.29
N VAL A 150 -0.69 -11.96 -4.60
CA VAL A 150 -0.11 -13.20 -5.13
C VAL A 150 -1.19 -14.23 -5.45
N VAL A 151 -2.10 -14.50 -4.52
CA VAL A 151 -3.16 -15.52 -4.70
C VAL A 151 -4.10 -15.12 -5.84
N SER A 152 -4.45 -13.83 -5.94
CA SER A 152 -5.32 -13.36 -7.03
C SER A 152 -4.64 -13.49 -8.40
N LEU A 153 -3.34 -13.17 -8.49
CA LEU A 153 -2.59 -13.24 -9.74
C LEU A 153 -2.27 -14.66 -10.20
N VAL A 154 -2.05 -15.61 -9.28
CA VAL A 154 -1.93 -17.03 -9.67
C VAL A 154 -3.25 -17.55 -10.25
N LYS A 155 -4.40 -17.12 -9.70
CA LYS A 155 -5.72 -17.49 -10.21
C LYS A 155 -6.02 -16.95 -11.62
N THR A 156 -5.28 -15.97 -12.12
CA THR A 156 -5.39 -15.51 -13.52
C THR A 156 -4.61 -16.39 -14.50
N GLY A 157 -3.95 -17.45 -14.02
CA GLY A 157 -3.12 -18.34 -14.83
C GLY A 157 -1.66 -17.92 -14.96
N LEU A 158 -1.20 -16.90 -14.22
CA LEU A 158 0.22 -16.57 -14.18
C LEU A 158 1.00 -17.66 -13.42
N SER A 159 2.24 -17.90 -13.87
CA SER A 159 3.17 -18.73 -13.11
C SER A 159 3.47 -18.06 -11.75
N PRO A 160 3.77 -18.83 -10.69
CA PRO A 160 4.09 -18.29 -9.37
C PRO A 160 5.17 -17.19 -9.39
N GLU A 161 6.18 -17.34 -10.24
CA GLU A 161 7.26 -16.37 -10.42
C GLU A 161 6.72 -15.02 -10.90
N LYS A 162 5.99 -15.04 -12.03
CA LYS A 162 5.39 -13.84 -12.62
C LYS A 162 4.36 -13.22 -11.70
N ALA A 163 3.55 -14.04 -11.02
CA ALA A 163 2.55 -13.57 -10.07
C ALA A 163 3.21 -12.79 -8.92
N ILE A 164 4.35 -13.26 -8.38
CA ILE A 164 5.09 -12.56 -7.33
C ILE A 164 5.67 -11.23 -7.85
N GLU A 165 6.31 -11.22 -9.03
CA GLU A 165 6.88 -9.99 -9.58
C GLU A 165 5.81 -8.93 -9.85
N TRP A 166 4.68 -9.32 -10.47
CA TRP A 166 3.53 -8.44 -10.65
C TRP A 166 2.87 -8.02 -9.34
N ALA A 167 2.83 -8.90 -8.33
CA ALA A 167 2.29 -8.60 -7.02
C ALA A 167 3.08 -7.49 -6.30
N VAL A 168 4.35 -7.25 -6.62
CA VAL A 168 5.11 -6.09 -6.09
C VAL A 168 4.50 -4.78 -6.59
N ILE A 169 4.12 -4.72 -7.86
CA ILE A 169 3.68 -3.50 -8.56
C ILE A 169 2.19 -3.23 -8.35
N LEU A 170 1.35 -4.27 -8.48
CA LEU A 170 -0.11 -4.14 -8.51
C LEU A 170 -0.76 -3.95 -7.13
N ARG A 171 0.04 -3.74 -6.07
CA ARG A 171 -0.49 -3.45 -4.74
C ARG A 171 -1.18 -2.10 -4.65
N ASP A 172 -0.80 -1.19 -5.54
CA ASP A 172 -1.46 0.07 -5.78
C ASP A 172 -2.57 -0.15 -6.83
N PRO A 173 -3.86 -0.17 -6.44
CA PRO A 173 -4.92 -0.59 -7.36
C PRO A 173 -5.10 0.32 -8.59
N TRP A 174 -4.62 1.56 -8.52
CA TRP A 174 -4.72 2.51 -9.62
C TRP A 174 -3.93 2.09 -10.85
N VAL A 175 -2.87 1.28 -10.72
CA VAL A 175 -2.09 0.82 -11.89
C VAL A 175 -2.71 -0.36 -12.61
N ILE A 176 -3.58 -1.14 -11.94
CA ILE A 176 -4.20 -2.35 -12.48
C ILE A 176 -4.84 -2.16 -13.86
N PRO A 177 -5.69 -1.14 -14.10
CA PRO A 177 -6.32 -0.94 -15.41
C PRO A 177 -5.35 -0.49 -16.50
N HIS A 178 -4.12 -0.11 -16.13
CA HIS A 178 -3.15 0.50 -17.03
C HIS A 178 -2.01 -0.44 -17.41
N LEU A 179 -1.89 -1.64 -16.84
CA LEU A 179 -0.75 -2.54 -17.07
C LEU A 179 -1.22 -3.90 -17.62
N ASP A 180 -0.50 -4.43 -18.61
CA ASP A 180 -0.75 -5.76 -19.17
C ASP A 180 0.13 -6.83 -18.49
N ILE A 181 -0.47 -7.60 -17.59
CA ILE A 181 0.24 -8.62 -16.80
C ILE A 181 0.79 -9.80 -17.61
N ARG A 182 0.44 -9.92 -18.89
CA ARG A 182 0.97 -10.97 -19.77
C ARG A 182 2.42 -10.70 -20.17
N LYS A 183 2.84 -9.43 -20.12
CA LYS A 183 4.20 -8.99 -20.45
C LYS A 183 5.13 -9.09 -19.24
N ASP A 184 6.42 -8.90 -19.49
CA ASP A 184 7.39 -8.71 -18.42
C ASP A 184 7.12 -7.38 -17.67
N PRO A 185 7.16 -7.36 -16.33
CA PRO A 185 6.87 -6.15 -15.57
C PRO A 185 7.81 -4.99 -15.87
N SER A 186 9.11 -5.25 -16.02
CA SER A 186 10.08 -4.17 -16.29
C SER A 186 9.87 -3.56 -17.67
N TYR A 187 9.62 -4.40 -18.67
CA TYR A 187 9.29 -3.97 -20.02
C TYR A 187 8.00 -3.13 -20.05
N GLU A 188 6.89 -3.63 -19.49
CA GLU A 188 5.61 -2.95 -19.54
C GLU A 188 5.63 -1.59 -18.80
N LEU A 189 6.36 -1.50 -17.68
CA LEU A 189 6.56 -0.24 -16.98
C LEU A 189 7.39 0.75 -17.80
N ALA A 190 8.48 0.30 -18.45
CA ALA A 190 9.31 1.16 -19.31
C ALA A 190 8.52 1.74 -20.49
N GLN A 191 7.66 0.93 -21.11
CA GLN A 191 6.80 1.38 -22.22
C GLN A 191 5.79 2.45 -21.81
N LYS A 192 5.38 2.48 -20.53
CA LYS A 192 4.36 3.41 -20.00
C LYS A 192 4.92 4.46 -19.04
N ILE A 193 6.25 4.57 -18.94
CA ILE A 193 6.92 5.29 -17.86
C ILE A 193 6.48 6.76 -17.77
N HIS A 194 6.39 7.47 -18.89
CA HIS A 194 6.00 8.89 -18.91
C HIS A 194 4.60 9.12 -18.31
N PHE A 195 3.61 8.32 -18.73
CA PHE A 195 2.27 8.37 -18.16
C PHE A 195 2.27 8.03 -16.66
N LEU A 196 2.99 6.97 -16.28
CA LEU A 196 3.02 6.48 -14.90
C LEU A 196 3.67 7.47 -13.94
N VAL A 197 4.78 8.11 -14.34
CA VAL A 197 5.45 9.17 -13.57
C VAL A 197 4.52 10.36 -13.36
N GLY A 198 3.89 10.87 -14.42
CA GLY A 198 2.93 11.97 -14.31
C GLY A 198 1.75 11.63 -13.38
N ALA A 199 1.24 10.39 -13.45
CA ALA A 199 0.20 9.92 -12.56
C ALA A 199 0.66 9.88 -11.09
N VAL A 200 1.88 9.41 -10.80
CA VAL A 200 2.42 9.37 -9.43
C VAL A 200 2.58 10.78 -8.84
N ILE A 201 3.12 11.72 -9.61
CA ILE A 201 3.28 13.12 -9.16
C ILE A 201 1.91 13.73 -8.82
N GLY A 202 0.93 13.54 -9.71
CA GLY A 202 -0.45 13.97 -9.48
C GLY A 202 -1.07 13.35 -8.22
N LEU A 203 -0.92 12.04 -8.03
CA LEU A 203 -1.45 11.33 -6.85
C LEU A 203 -0.82 11.81 -5.55
N ILE A 204 0.49 12.08 -5.52
CA ILE A 204 1.15 12.66 -4.35
C ILE A 204 0.57 14.04 -4.06
N GLY A 205 0.42 14.89 -5.09
CA GLY A 205 -0.22 16.21 -4.96
C GLY A 205 -1.65 16.13 -4.39
N GLU A 206 -2.44 15.16 -4.82
CA GLU A 206 -3.79 14.91 -4.29
C GLU A 206 -3.75 14.54 -2.80
N VAL A 207 -2.81 13.69 -2.36
CA VAL A 207 -2.65 13.33 -0.93
C VAL A 207 -2.34 14.57 -0.08
N PHE A 208 -1.51 15.49 -0.58
CA PHE A 208 -1.25 16.75 0.13
C PHE A 208 -2.51 17.62 0.22
N THR A 209 -3.27 17.72 -0.87
CA THR A 209 -4.50 18.53 -0.92
C THR A 209 -5.58 17.98 0.01
N GLU A 210 -5.75 16.66 0.09
CA GLU A 210 -6.70 16.01 1.01
C GLU A 210 -6.36 16.24 2.48
N GLU A 211 -5.08 16.43 2.79
CA GLU A 211 -4.60 16.77 4.13
C GLU A 211 -4.58 18.29 4.39
N GLU A 212 -5.17 19.09 3.49
CA GLU A 212 -5.20 20.56 3.48
C GLU A 212 -3.78 21.17 3.59
N ARG A 213 -2.85 20.57 2.85
CA ARG A 213 -1.44 20.99 2.84
C ARG A 213 -0.99 21.33 1.43
N ARG A 214 -0.06 22.27 1.36
CA ARG A 214 0.74 22.49 0.15
C ARG A 214 1.91 21.51 0.12
N MET A 215 2.11 20.88 -1.03
CA MET A 215 3.36 20.20 -1.34
C MET A 215 4.45 21.26 -1.55
N THR A 216 5.44 21.30 -0.66
CA THR A 216 6.56 22.24 -0.75
C THR A 216 7.76 21.59 -1.43
N ARG A 217 8.70 22.40 -1.94
CA ARG A 217 9.97 21.90 -2.50
C ARG A 217 10.73 20.99 -1.53
N LEU A 218 10.70 21.32 -0.23
CA LEU A 218 11.32 20.49 0.81
C LEU A 218 10.64 19.12 0.95
N TYR A 219 9.30 19.07 0.93
CA TYR A 219 8.58 17.79 0.96
C TYR A 219 8.90 16.93 -0.26
N GLU A 220 8.86 17.53 -1.44
CA GLU A 220 9.18 16.85 -2.69
C GLU A 220 10.62 16.30 -2.68
N ALA A 221 11.59 17.13 -2.29
CA ALA A 221 12.99 16.71 -2.18
C ALA A 221 13.17 15.56 -1.18
N ILE A 222 12.49 15.58 -0.03
CA ILE A 222 12.54 14.47 0.94
C ILE A 222 12.03 13.17 0.30
N ILE A 223 10.87 13.21 -0.36
CA ILE A 223 10.26 12.02 -0.98
C ILE A 223 11.18 11.45 -2.08
N ARG A 224 11.68 12.32 -2.97
CA ARG A 224 12.59 11.93 -4.06
C ARG A 224 13.89 11.34 -3.54
N ARG A 225 14.54 11.97 -2.54
CA ARG A 225 15.78 11.44 -1.94
C ARG A 225 15.59 10.09 -1.27
N ILE A 226 14.45 9.86 -0.62
CA ILE A 226 14.11 8.54 -0.06
C ILE A 226 13.95 7.51 -1.18
N ALA A 227 13.24 7.85 -2.26
CA ALA A 227 13.08 6.97 -3.43
C ALA A 227 14.44 6.59 -4.06
N SER A 228 15.38 7.55 -4.12
CA SER A 228 16.73 7.32 -4.64
C SER A 228 17.66 6.54 -3.71
N GLY A 229 17.23 6.14 -2.51
CA GLY A 229 18.02 5.30 -1.60
C GLY A 229 18.58 6.00 -0.36
N ASN A 230 18.33 7.30 -0.16
CA ASN A 230 18.74 8.01 1.06
C ASN A 230 17.78 7.69 2.20
N TRP A 231 17.88 6.49 2.76
CA TRP A 231 16.93 6.00 3.75
C TRP A 231 17.26 6.43 5.19
N LYS A 232 18.46 6.97 5.44
CA LYS A 232 18.90 7.36 6.78
C LYS A 232 18.61 8.83 7.06
N LEU A 233 18.19 9.11 8.30
CA LEU A 233 17.84 10.45 8.74
C LEU A 233 18.99 11.47 8.62
N SER A 234 20.22 11.08 8.96
CA SER A 234 21.38 11.95 8.86
C SER A 234 21.80 12.21 7.41
N GLU A 235 21.72 11.19 6.55
CA GLU A 235 22.04 11.31 5.13
C GLU A 235 21.02 12.23 4.44
N LEU A 236 19.74 12.09 4.78
CA LEU A 236 18.69 13.00 4.33
C LEU A 236 18.96 14.44 4.79
N ALA A 237 19.28 14.66 6.07
CA ALA A 237 19.57 15.99 6.58
C ALA A 237 20.76 16.64 5.86
N ASN A 238 21.85 15.89 5.67
CA ASN A 238 23.02 16.39 4.94
C ASN A 238 22.70 16.70 3.47
N SER A 239 21.96 15.82 2.80
CA SER A 239 21.57 16.02 1.39
C SER A 239 20.63 17.20 1.20
N LEU A 240 19.74 17.48 2.15
CA LEU A 240 18.82 18.62 2.06
C LEU A 240 19.54 19.94 2.38
N PHE A 241 20.52 19.91 3.28
CA PHE A 241 21.38 21.04 3.57
C PHE A 241 22.22 21.44 2.36
N SER A 242 22.82 20.46 1.64
CA SER A 242 23.58 20.75 0.41
C SER A 242 22.73 21.35 -0.72
N LEU A 243 21.42 21.13 -0.68
CA LEU A 243 20.45 21.73 -1.62
C LEU A 243 19.90 23.09 -1.14
N ASN A 244 20.41 23.63 -0.01
CA ASN A 244 19.94 24.85 0.63
C ASN A 244 18.44 24.83 0.96
N LEU A 245 17.87 23.65 1.26
CA LEU A 245 16.46 23.50 1.61
C LEU A 245 16.20 23.54 3.12
N ILE A 246 17.26 23.43 3.92
CA ILE A 246 17.24 23.55 5.38
C ILE A 246 18.48 24.33 5.85
N GLU A 247 18.39 24.96 7.01
CA GLU A 247 19.48 25.82 7.54
C GLU A 247 20.67 25.04 8.09
N LYS A 248 20.45 23.84 8.62
CA LYS A 248 21.48 22.98 9.23
C LYS A 248 21.28 21.53 8.82
N GLY A 249 22.37 20.83 8.52
CA GLY A 249 22.38 19.39 8.21
C GLY A 249 22.13 18.48 9.42
N ILE A 250 21.14 18.80 10.27
CA ILE A 250 20.85 18.07 11.51
C ILE A 250 19.49 17.33 11.46
N PRO A 251 19.42 16.09 12.00
CA PRO A 251 18.21 15.27 12.04
C PRO A 251 16.92 15.94 12.54
N SER A 252 17.03 16.84 13.51
CA SER A 252 15.88 17.50 14.15
C SER A 252 15.12 18.43 13.19
N GLN A 253 15.76 19.01 12.18
CA GLN A 253 15.09 19.86 11.19
C GLN A 253 14.25 19.04 10.19
N VAL A 254 14.61 17.77 9.95
CA VAL A 254 13.92 16.90 8.98
C VAL A 254 12.82 16.06 9.63
N THR A 255 12.97 15.70 10.91
CA THR A 255 12.05 14.81 11.64
C THR A 255 10.58 15.21 11.54
N PRO A 256 10.17 16.48 11.73
CA PRO A 256 8.76 16.89 11.63
C PRO A 256 8.13 16.63 10.25
N TYR A 257 8.93 16.71 9.18
CA TYR A 257 8.49 16.45 7.80
C TYR A 257 8.29 14.96 7.57
N LEU A 258 9.24 14.13 8.01
CA LEU A 258 9.13 12.67 7.93
C LEU A 258 7.93 12.15 8.70
N ASP A 259 7.71 12.66 9.92
CA ASP A 259 6.57 12.27 10.75
C ASP A 259 5.24 12.56 10.06
N ARG A 260 5.15 13.69 9.36
CA ARG A 260 3.99 14.05 8.55
C ARG A 260 3.84 13.11 7.35
N LEU A 261 4.91 12.86 6.58
CA LEU A 261 4.86 11.94 5.44
C LEU A 261 4.50 10.50 5.83
N VAL A 262 4.96 10.03 7.00
CA VAL A 262 4.59 8.73 7.58
C VAL A 262 3.11 8.71 7.95
N LYS A 263 2.61 9.77 8.60
CA LYS A 263 1.18 9.89 8.92
C LYS A 263 0.29 9.92 7.68
N MET A 264 0.73 10.60 6.63
CA MET A 264 0.07 10.63 5.31
C MET A 264 0.18 9.30 4.55
N GLY A 265 1.05 8.39 5.01
CA GLY A 265 1.29 7.08 4.39
C GLY A 265 2.03 7.15 3.06
N ILE A 266 2.70 8.25 2.74
CA ILE A 266 3.57 8.39 1.55
C ILE A 266 4.86 7.59 1.76
N ILE A 267 5.43 7.70 2.97
CA ILE A 267 6.61 6.95 3.39
C ILE A 267 6.27 6.09 4.61
N GLU A 268 7.17 5.17 4.94
CA GLU A 268 7.09 4.33 6.12
C GLU A 268 8.41 4.29 6.90
N ARG A 269 8.31 3.93 8.17
CA ARG A 269 9.46 3.69 9.06
C ARG A 269 9.74 2.21 9.12
N ILE A 270 10.93 1.81 8.73
CA ILE A 270 11.38 0.42 8.76
C ILE A 270 12.38 0.27 9.91
N LYS A 271 12.13 -0.70 10.79
CA LYS A 271 13.05 -1.03 11.89
C LYS A 271 14.23 -1.83 11.36
N THR A 272 15.41 -1.52 11.86
CA THR A 272 16.63 -2.23 11.49
C THR A 272 17.07 -3.21 12.57
N PHE A 273 17.88 -4.19 12.19
CA PHE A 273 18.49 -5.13 13.12
C PHE A 273 19.86 -4.65 13.59
N LYS A 274 20.09 -4.64 14.91
CA LYS A 274 21.40 -4.37 15.58
C LYS A 274 22.23 -3.24 14.95
N SER A 275 21.55 -2.23 14.44
CA SER A 275 22.16 -1.16 13.68
C SER A 275 22.19 0.10 14.54
N ARG A 276 23.24 0.92 14.41
CA ARG A 276 23.29 2.28 14.98
C ARG A 276 22.07 3.11 14.51
N TRP A 277 21.53 2.75 13.35
CA TRP A 277 20.41 3.35 12.66
C TRP A 277 19.10 2.68 13.06
N LYS A 278 18.56 3.01 14.24
CA LYS A 278 17.34 2.36 14.80
C LYS A 278 16.15 2.27 13.83
N THR A 279 16.07 3.18 12.86
CA THR A 279 15.00 3.30 11.86
C THR A 279 15.55 3.83 10.54
N ILE A 280 15.06 3.29 9.42
CA ILE A 280 15.22 3.85 8.07
C ILE A 280 13.86 4.24 7.49
N TYR A 281 13.85 5.07 6.46
CA TYR A 281 12.64 5.55 5.79
C TYR A 281 12.58 5.05 4.35
N LYS A 282 11.40 4.64 3.90
CA LYS A 282 11.16 4.15 2.54
C LYS A 282 9.85 4.71 1.99
N VAL A 283 9.76 4.94 0.68
CA VAL A 283 8.47 5.19 0.03
C VAL A 283 7.59 3.94 0.20
N ARG A 284 6.36 4.13 0.70
CA ARG A 284 5.47 3.02 1.08
C ARG A 284 5.02 2.20 -0.14
N SER A 285 4.75 2.87 -1.26
CA SER A 285 4.32 2.24 -2.51
C SER A 285 5.54 1.81 -3.34
N PRO A 286 5.68 0.51 -3.68
CA PRO A 286 6.78 0.04 -4.51
C PRO A 286 6.80 0.69 -5.90
N ILE A 287 5.62 0.84 -6.53
CA ILE A 287 5.54 1.45 -7.85
C ILE A 287 5.87 2.95 -7.79
N MET A 288 5.44 3.68 -6.75
CA MET A 288 5.86 5.07 -6.56
C MET A 288 7.38 5.16 -6.33
N SER A 289 7.95 4.27 -5.53
CA SER A 289 9.40 4.20 -5.27
C SER A 289 10.20 4.05 -6.57
N ILE A 290 9.82 3.07 -7.41
CA ILE A 290 10.44 2.82 -8.71
C ILE A 290 10.35 4.07 -9.60
N LEU A 291 9.14 4.59 -9.79
CA LEU A 291 8.87 5.67 -10.74
C LEU A 291 9.55 6.98 -10.33
N LEU A 292 9.51 7.34 -9.03
CA LEU A 292 10.17 8.54 -8.52
C LEU A 292 11.69 8.46 -8.63
N LYS A 293 12.27 7.28 -8.41
CA LYS A 293 13.72 7.09 -8.56
C LYS A 293 14.14 7.25 -10.02
N ILE A 294 13.41 6.63 -10.95
CA ILE A 294 13.65 6.79 -12.39
C ILE A 294 13.51 8.26 -12.80
N ASP A 295 12.45 8.93 -12.35
CA ASP A 295 12.22 10.35 -12.67
C ASP A 295 13.33 11.27 -12.12
N GLU A 296 13.84 11.03 -10.90
CA GLU A 296 14.95 11.81 -10.34
C GLU A 296 16.26 11.63 -11.13
N GLU A 297 16.50 10.44 -11.68
CA GLU A 297 17.75 10.13 -12.39
C GLU A 297 17.72 10.45 -13.89
N ASP A 298 16.55 10.35 -14.52
CA ASP A 298 16.39 10.44 -15.97
C ASP A 298 15.43 11.58 -16.41
N PHE A 299 14.87 12.34 -15.48
CA PHE A 299 13.99 13.51 -15.73
C PHE A 299 12.79 13.18 -16.64
N ILE A 300 12.19 12.01 -16.45
CA ILE A 300 11.11 11.50 -17.33
C ILE A 300 9.91 12.45 -17.41
N TYR A 301 9.57 13.13 -16.31
CA TYR A 301 8.46 14.07 -16.29
C TYR A 301 8.72 15.32 -17.14
N GLU A 302 9.97 15.77 -17.21
CA GLU A 302 10.38 16.96 -17.96
C GLU A 302 10.83 16.63 -19.38
N ASN A 303 11.21 15.38 -19.65
CA ASN A 303 11.76 14.93 -20.92
C ASN A 303 10.98 13.75 -21.51
N ILE A 304 10.39 13.96 -22.68
CA ILE A 304 9.61 12.96 -23.42
C ILE A 304 10.53 11.98 -24.18
N GLN A 305 11.80 12.34 -24.42
CA GLN A 305 12.77 11.50 -25.12
C GLN A 305 13.64 10.73 -24.12
N TYR A 306 13.42 9.44 -24.01
CA TYR A 306 14.20 8.53 -23.17
C TYR A 306 14.48 7.21 -23.90
N ASN A 307 15.59 6.56 -23.54
CA ASN A 307 15.92 5.22 -24.04
C ASN A 307 15.15 4.16 -23.23
N ALA A 308 14.10 3.58 -23.82
CA ALA A 308 13.24 2.61 -23.15
C ALA A 308 13.98 1.35 -22.66
N GLU A 309 14.99 0.85 -23.39
CA GLU A 309 15.77 -0.32 -22.99
C GLU A 309 16.61 -0.03 -21.74
N LYS A 310 17.28 1.13 -21.71
CA LYS A 310 18.03 1.59 -20.53
C LYS A 310 17.11 1.77 -19.31
N ILE A 311 15.91 2.32 -19.51
CA ILE A 311 14.91 2.48 -18.46
C ILE A 311 14.42 1.12 -17.97
N GLU A 312 14.18 0.16 -18.87
CA GLU A 312 13.79 -1.21 -18.50
C GLU A 312 14.84 -1.88 -17.59
N GLU A 313 16.12 -1.77 -17.93
CA GLU A 313 17.22 -2.32 -17.11
C GLU A 313 17.25 -1.70 -15.71
N LYS A 314 17.09 -0.37 -15.63
CA LYS A 314 17.01 0.35 -14.35
C LYS A 314 15.80 -0.11 -13.54
N ILE A 315 14.61 -0.20 -14.15
CA ILE A 315 13.40 -0.69 -13.49
C ILE A 315 13.62 -2.10 -12.95
N ARG A 316 14.25 -2.98 -13.75
CA ARG A 316 14.55 -4.35 -13.33
C ARG A 316 15.44 -4.39 -12.08
N SER A 317 16.45 -3.53 -12.00
CA SER A 317 17.32 -3.41 -10.83
C SER A 317 16.54 -2.93 -9.59
N ILE A 318 15.79 -1.83 -9.72
CA ILE A 318 15.03 -1.24 -8.60
C ILE A 318 13.93 -2.18 -8.13
N LEU A 319 13.25 -2.88 -9.04
CA LEU A 319 12.25 -3.90 -8.73
C LEU A 319 12.86 -5.04 -7.89
N GLY A 320 14.14 -5.38 -8.09
CA GLY A 320 14.84 -6.35 -7.27
C GLY A 320 14.94 -5.93 -5.79
N ILE A 321 15.17 -4.64 -5.54
CA ILE A 321 15.18 -4.07 -4.19
C ILE A 321 13.76 -4.07 -3.60
N GLU A 322 12.76 -3.62 -4.36
CA GLU A 322 11.37 -3.62 -3.90
C GLU A 322 10.82 -5.03 -3.62
N LEU A 323 11.28 -6.02 -4.38
CA LEU A 323 10.98 -7.43 -4.17
C LEU A 323 11.48 -7.91 -2.79
N GLN A 324 12.65 -7.48 -2.33
CA GLN A 324 13.16 -7.85 -1.00
C GLN A 324 12.19 -7.39 0.11
N PHE A 325 11.76 -6.13 0.05
CA PHE A 325 10.77 -5.60 1.00
C PHE A 325 9.43 -6.32 0.91
N PHE A 326 8.97 -6.61 -0.31
CA PHE A 326 7.73 -7.36 -0.56
C PHE A 326 7.78 -8.77 0.06
N ILE A 327 8.87 -9.51 -0.15
CA ILE A 327 9.06 -10.84 0.42
C ILE A 327 9.12 -10.77 1.96
N GLY A 328 9.78 -9.76 2.52
CA GLY A 328 9.80 -9.53 3.96
C GLY A 328 8.39 -9.34 4.55
N GLU A 329 7.54 -8.56 3.88
CA GLU A 329 6.15 -8.35 4.29
C GLU A 329 5.28 -9.60 4.10
N LEU A 330 5.46 -10.33 3.00
CA LEU A 330 4.75 -11.59 2.73
C LEU A 330 5.06 -12.65 3.79
N LEU A 331 6.35 -12.85 4.11
CA LEU A 331 6.75 -13.78 5.15
C LEU A 331 6.31 -13.31 6.54
N SER A 332 6.27 -11.98 6.78
CA SER A 332 5.69 -11.43 8.00
C SER A 332 4.21 -11.78 8.15
N GLN A 333 3.45 -11.68 7.08
CA GLN A 333 2.02 -12.01 7.05
C GLN A 333 1.79 -13.50 7.30
N THR A 334 2.57 -14.36 6.65
CA THR A 334 2.36 -15.83 6.70
C THR A 334 2.95 -16.49 7.94
N GLU A 335 4.05 -15.97 8.50
CA GLU A 335 4.72 -16.58 9.66
C GLU A 335 4.46 -15.82 10.98
N LYS A 336 3.73 -14.70 10.93
CA LYS A 336 3.50 -13.81 12.08
C LYS A 336 4.81 -13.33 12.74
N LYS A 337 5.88 -13.19 11.96
CA LYS A 337 7.21 -12.70 12.39
C LYS A 337 7.44 -11.28 11.90
N LYS A 338 8.17 -10.45 12.63
CA LYS A 338 8.46 -9.07 12.19
C LYS A 338 9.70 -9.06 11.29
N PRO A 339 9.65 -8.44 10.10
CA PRO A 339 10.82 -8.27 9.25
C PRO A 339 11.65 -7.09 9.76
N LEU A 340 12.95 -7.28 9.81
CA LEU A 340 13.97 -6.27 10.09
C LEU A 340 14.95 -6.23 8.92
N TYR A 341 15.59 -5.09 8.72
CA TYR A 341 16.48 -4.87 7.57
C TYR A 341 17.84 -4.36 8.05
N GLN A 342 18.91 -4.70 7.33
CA GLN A 342 20.26 -4.26 7.68
C GLN A 342 21.02 -3.82 6.41
N PRO A 343 20.82 -2.58 5.95
CA PRO A 343 21.40 -2.10 4.70
C PRO A 343 22.93 -2.10 4.66
N HIS A 344 23.61 -2.02 5.81
CA HIS A 344 25.09 -1.97 5.88
C HIS A 344 25.78 -3.31 5.64
N ASP A 345 25.12 -4.42 5.97
CA ASP A 345 25.70 -5.76 5.84
C ASP A 345 25.15 -6.50 4.60
N GLU A 346 24.46 -5.77 3.72
CA GLU A 346 23.80 -6.30 2.52
C GLU A 346 22.91 -7.50 2.85
N ILE A 347 22.19 -7.41 3.96
CA ILE A 347 21.22 -8.41 4.37
C ILE A 347 19.84 -7.92 3.98
N ASP A 348 19.23 -8.67 3.06
CA ASP A 348 17.92 -8.34 2.50
C ASP A 348 16.84 -8.33 3.59
N ILE A 349 16.72 -9.42 4.37
CA ILE A 349 15.65 -9.57 5.36
C ILE A 349 16.16 -10.33 6.59
N ILE A 350 15.75 -9.90 7.77
CA ILE A 350 15.89 -10.65 9.02
C ILE A 350 14.49 -10.83 9.62
N LEU A 351 13.98 -12.05 9.59
CA LEU A 351 12.70 -12.35 10.26
C LEU A 351 12.94 -12.61 11.74
N SER A 352 12.28 -11.82 12.59
CA SER A 352 12.46 -11.86 14.03
C SER A 352 11.23 -12.39 14.76
N ASN A 353 11.44 -13.44 15.56
CA ASN A 353 10.59 -13.87 16.69
C ASN A 353 11.52 -14.28 17.87
N LYS A 354 11.22 -15.35 18.62
CA LYS A 354 12.13 -15.97 19.63
C LYS A 354 13.46 -16.42 19.03
N ARG A 355 13.45 -16.88 17.78
CA ARG A 355 14.64 -17.14 16.94
C ARG A 355 14.62 -16.18 15.75
N LYS A 356 15.81 -15.80 15.27
CA LYS A 356 15.99 -14.92 14.12
C LYS A 356 16.53 -15.72 12.95
N THR A 357 16.05 -15.42 11.75
CA THR A 357 16.47 -16.06 10.50
C THR A 357 16.92 -14.98 9.52
N VAL A 358 18.11 -15.13 8.95
CA VAL A 358 18.60 -14.26 7.86
C VAL A 358 18.06 -14.81 6.54
N ILE A 359 17.47 -13.95 5.73
CA ILE A 359 16.88 -14.33 4.45
C ILE A 359 17.48 -13.47 3.35
N GLU A 360 17.96 -14.13 2.30
CA GLU A 360 18.42 -13.51 1.06
C GLU A 360 17.45 -13.82 -0.08
N VAL A 361 17.19 -12.85 -0.95
CA VAL A 361 16.25 -12.96 -2.06
C VAL A 361 17.02 -12.97 -3.38
N LYS A 362 16.84 -14.04 -4.16
CA LYS A 362 17.47 -14.20 -5.47
C LYS A 362 16.40 -14.25 -6.57
N ARG A 363 16.65 -13.56 -7.68
CA ARG A 363 15.82 -13.65 -8.91
C ARG A 363 16.33 -14.71 -9.90
N ARG A 364 17.40 -15.41 -9.53
CA ARG A 364 18.06 -16.48 -10.32
C ARG A 364 18.13 -17.76 -9.50
N PRO A 365 18.38 -18.93 -10.13
CA PRO A 365 18.65 -20.16 -9.41
C PRO A 365 19.75 -20.01 -8.35
N VAL A 366 19.56 -20.71 -7.23
CA VAL A 366 20.45 -20.68 -6.07
C VAL A 366 21.58 -21.68 -6.27
N THR A 367 22.80 -21.25 -5.98
CA THR A 367 24.01 -22.09 -6.02
C THR A 367 24.48 -22.44 -4.61
N GLN A 368 25.38 -23.42 -4.47
CA GLN A 368 26.02 -23.73 -3.18
C GLN A 368 26.85 -22.55 -2.65
N ALA A 369 27.47 -21.77 -3.55
CA ALA A 369 28.21 -20.57 -3.17
C ALA A 369 27.30 -19.52 -2.52
N ASP A 370 26.07 -19.32 -3.03
CA ASP A 370 25.11 -18.40 -2.41
C ASP A 370 24.79 -18.80 -0.96
N ILE A 371 24.57 -20.10 -0.71
CA ILE A 371 24.28 -20.62 0.63
C ILE A 371 25.47 -20.37 1.56
N GLN A 372 26.69 -20.61 1.08
CA GLN A 372 27.89 -20.43 1.87
C GLN A 372 28.14 -18.96 2.22
N HIS A 373 28.02 -18.06 1.24
CA HIS A 373 28.14 -16.62 1.47
C HIS A 373 27.07 -16.10 2.45
N LEU A 374 25.83 -16.58 2.35
CA LEU A 374 24.78 -16.19 3.29
C LEU A 374 25.10 -16.66 4.71
N ARG A 375 25.64 -17.87 4.89
CA ARG A 375 26.09 -18.35 6.22
C ARG A 375 27.17 -17.44 6.80
N GLU A 376 28.14 -17.02 5.99
CA GLU A 376 29.20 -16.11 6.42
C GLU A 376 28.65 -14.74 6.82
N LYS A 377 27.75 -14.16 6.03
CA LYS A 377 27.04 -12.91 6.36
C LYS A 377 26.24 -13.05 7.67
N ALA A 378 25.50 -14.13 7.83
CA ALA A 378 24.68 -14.38 9.01
C ALA A 378 25.53 -14.56 10.29
N ALA A 379 26.65 -15.28 10.19
CA ALA A 379 27.58 -15.49 11.29
C ALA A 379 28.17 -14.16 11.82
N LYS A 380 28.52 -13.21 10.93
CA LYS A 380 29.04 -11.88 11.30
C LYS A 380 28.10 -11.09 12.21
N ILE A 381 26.78 -11.29 12.10
CA ILE A 381 25.77 -10.59 12.92
C ILE A 381 25.23 -11.45 14.08
N GLY A 382 25.79 -12.65 14.27
CA GLY A 382 25.45 -13.60 15.32
C GLY A 382 24.10 -14.28 15.12
N ILE A 383 23.72 -14.56 13.87
CA ILE A 383 22.53 -15.36 13.52
C ILE A 383 22.97 -16.59 12.72
N TRP A 384 22.52 -17.77 13.13
CA TRP A 384 22.93 -19.03 12.50
C TRP A 384 21.86 -19.64 11.58
N ASP A 385 20.60 -19.25 11.79
CA ASP A 385 19.49 -19.71 10.96
C ASP A 385 19.40 -18.87 9.70
N ILE A 386 19.36 -19.54 8.55
CA ILE A 386 19.38 -18.91 7.23
C ILE A 386 18.33 -19.54 6.31
N ALA A 387 17.77 -18.72 5.42
CA ALA A 387 16.97 -19.19 4.30
C ALA A 387 17.26 -18.37 3.04
N ILE A 388 17.06 -18.96 1.87
CA ILE A 388 17.15 -18.24 0.59
C ILE A 388 15.78 -18.34 -0.09
N VAL A 389 15.21 -17.20 -0.42
CA VAL A 389 14.04 -17.11 -1.29
C VAL A 389 14.54 -16.99 -2.72
N THR A 390 14.07 -17.86 -3.61
CA THR A 390 14.38 -17.77 -5.03
C THR A 390 13.12 -17.60 -5.87
N LEU A 391 13.19 -16.75 -6.90
CA LEU A 391 12.17 -16.67 -7.94
C LEU A 391 12.43 -17.59 -9.13
N ARG A 392 13.56 -18.31 -9.18
CA ARG A 392 13.85 -19.25 -10.27
C ARG A 392 14.55 -20.50 -9.73
N GLY A 393 14.25 -21.65 -10.31
CA GLY A 393 14.90 -22.93 -9.99
C GLY A 393 14.07 -23.85 -9.09
N GLU A 394 14.55 -25.09 -8.99
CA GLU A 394 13.88 -26.17 -8.29
C GLU A 394 14.39 -26.37 -6.85
N LYS A 395 13.63 -27.15 -6.07
CA LYS A 395 13.84 -27.36 -4.64
C LYS A 395 15.14 -28.12 -4.39
N THR A 396 16.19 -27.44 -3.92
CA THR A 396 17.49 -28.07 -3.64
C THR A 396 17.77 -28.32 -2.16
N SER A 397 17.02 -27.72 -1.21
CA SER A 397 17.11 -28.01 0.23
C SER A 397 15.97 -27.41 1.05
N GLU A 398 15.83 -27.79 2.33
CA GLU A 398 14.87 -27.20 3.28
C GLU A 398 15.04 -25.69 3.50
N LYS A 399 16.25 -25.17 3.26
CA LYS A 399 16.61 -23.76 3.44
C LYS A 399 16.20 -22.88 2.26
N ILE A 400 15.71 -23.47 1.17
CA ILE A 400 15.31 -22.75 -0.04
C ILE A 400 13.79 -22.67 -0.13
N ILE A 401 13.30 -21.46 -0.28
CA ILE A 401 11.89 -21.14 -0.43
C ILE A 401 11.63 -20.78 -1.89
N THR A 402 10.90 -21.64 -2.58
CA THR A 402 10.54 -21.47 -4.00
C THR A 402 9.27 -20.62 -4.14
N PRO A 403 8.97 -20.13 -5.36
CA PRO A 403 7.75 -19.38 -5.65
C PRO A 403 6.48 -20.16 -5.28
N TYR A 404 6.45 -21.45 -5.61
CA TYR A 404 5.35 -22.35 -5.24
C TYR A 404 5.14 -22.42 -3.72
N LYS A 405 6.22 -22.50 -2.94
CA LYS A 405 6.14 -22.53 -1.47
C LYS A 405 5.65 -21.19 -0.90
N LEU A 406 5.97 -20.06 -1.53
CA LEU A 406 5.41 -18.75 -1.16
C LEU A 406 3.92 -18.66 -1.45
N VAL A 407 3.48 -19.14 -2.62
CA VAL A 407 2.06 -19.21 -2.99
C VAL A 407 1.29 -20.10 -2.02
N GLU A 408 1.81 -21.29 -1.71
CA GLU A 408 1.23 -22.22 -0.73
C GLU A 408 1.06 -21.57 0.65
N LYS A 409 2.10 -20.89 1.15
CA LYS A 409 2.04 -20.12 2.41
C LYS A 409 0.92 -19.08 2.39
N CYS A 410 0.75 -18.38 1.26
CA CYS A 410 -0.31 -17.38 1.13
C CYS A 410 -1.71 -17.99 1.03
N LEU A 411 -1.89 -19.08 0.30
CA LEU A 411 -3.16 -19.80 0.22
C LEU A 411 -3.63 -20.28 1.60
N ASN A 412 -2.73 -20.84 2.39
CA ASN A 412 -3.01 -21.28 3.76
C ASN A 412 -3.43 -20.13 4.69
N GLN A 413 -2.95 -18.91 4.44
CA GLN A 413 -3.31 -17.73 5.22
C GLN A 413 -4.64 -17.11 4.78
N THR A 414 -5.06 -17.27 3.52
CA THR A 414 -6.35 -16.73 3.04
C THR A 414 -7.56 -17.61 3.42
N ILE A 415 -7.32 -18.89 3.76
CA ILE A 415 -8.37 -19.85 4.18
C ILE A 415 -8.73 -19.67 5.67
N GLN A 416 -7.80 -19.17 6.49
CA GLN A 416 -8.05 -18.75 7.87
C GLN A 416 -8.69 -17.37 7.88
#